data_AF-A0A941ZYZ4-F1
#
_entry.id   AF-A0A941ZYZ4-F1
#
_cell.length_a   1.000
_cell.length_b   1.000
_cell.length_c   1.000
_cell.angle_alpha   90.00
_cell.angle_beta   90.00
_cell.angle_gamma   90.00
#
_symmetry.space_group_name_H-M   'P 1'
#
loop_
_entity.id
_entity.type
_entity.pdbx_description
1 polymer ?
#
loop_
_entity_poly.entity_id
_entity_poly.type
_entity_poly.pdbx_seq_one_letter_code
_entity_poly.pdbx_strand_id
1 'polypeptide(L)'
;PELEFMHIHKTGALIRAAAVLGARCGNALSEAEFSRVDAFAKAVGLAFQVVDDVLDAEAPTATLGKTAGKDAEQGKPTYVSTMGIVQAKALARDLREQALRAIAPFGDRGARLAQLADFIVLRKF
;
A
#
# COMPACT_ATOMS: atom_id res chain seq x y z
N PRO A 1 -17.49 -6.53 2.32
CA PRO A 1 -16.89 -7.85 2.64
C PRO A 1 -16.07 -8.46 1.50
N GLU A 2 -16.58 -8.45 0.26
CA GLU A 2 -15.90 -9.12 -0.89
C GLU A 2 -14.74 -8.32 -1.51
N LEU A 3 -14.73 -6.99 -1.39
CA LEU A 3 -13.67 -6.14 -1.93
C LEU A 3 -12.37 -6.19 -1.16
N GLU A 4 -12.46 -6.16 0.16
CA GLU A 4 -11.29 -6.28 1.03
C GLU A 4 -10.62 -7.63 0.78
N PHE A 5 -11.41 -8.69 0.58
CA PHE A 5 -10.91 -10.00 0.20
C PHE A 5 -10.28 -10.00 -1.21
N MET A 6 -10.87 -9.35 -2.22
CA MET A 6 -10.29 -9.36 -3.56
C MET A 6 -8.99 -8.52 -3.69
N HIS A 7 -8.89 -7.38 -2.99
CA HIS A 7 -7.70 -6.52 -3.00
C HIS A 7 -6.58 -6.99 -2.08
N ILE A 8 -6.91 -7.67 -0.96
CA ILE A 8 -5.91 -8.35 -0.12
C ILE A 8 -5.15 -9.41 -0.95
N HIS A 9 -5.77 -10.04 -1.95
CA HIS A 9 -5.24 -11.25 -2.62
C HIS A 9 -4.52 -11.05 -3.96
N LYS A 10 -4.29 -9.82 -4.44
CA LYS A 10 -3.42 -9.60 -5.63
C LYS A 10 -2.15 -8.82 -5.28
N THR A 11 -2.23 -7.50 -5.22
CA THR A 11 -1.04 -6.65 -5.14
C THR A 11 -0.51 -6.55 -3.71
N GLY A 12 -1.39 -6.34 -2.73
CA GLY A 12 -1.02 -6.25 -1.31
C GLY A 12 -0.42 -7.56 -0.78
N ALA A 13 -0.99 -8.71 -1.13
CA ALA A 13 -0.46 -10.03 -0.77
C ALA A 13 0.95 -10.24 -1.32
N LEU A 14 1.22 -9.85 -2.57
CA LEU A 14 2.54 -10.04 -3.18
C LEU A 14 3.61 -9.14 -2.54
N ILE A 15 3.27 -7.88 -2.24
CA ILE A 15 4.16 -6.98 -1.47
C ILE A 15 4.46 -7.57 -0.09
N ARG A 16 3.44 -8.08 0.60
CA ARG A 16 3.62 -8.76 1.89
C ARG A 16 4.50 -10.00 1.77
N ALA A 17 4.25 -10.84 0.78
CA ALA A 17 5.02 -12.05 0.54
C ALA A 17 6.50 -11.72 0.28
N ALA A 18 6.79 -10.70 -0.54
CA ALA A 18 8.15 -10.25 -0.81
C ALA A 18 8.88 -9.80 0.46
N ALA A 19 8.22 -8.98 1.31
CA ALA A 19 8.80 -8.53 2.57
C ALA A 19 9.04 -9.69 3.56
N VAL A 20 8.07 -10.59 3.69
CA VAL A 20 8.17 -11.77 4.56
C VAL A 20 9.25 -12.74 4.08
N LEU A 21 9.36 -12.97 2.77
CA LEU A 21 10.44 -13.79 2.20
C LEU A 21 11.81 -13.18 2.51
N GLY A 22 11.98 -11.87 2.31
CA GLY A 22 13.22 -11.18 2.68
C GLY A 22 13.56 -11.31 4.16
N ALA A 23 12.56 -11.17 5.04
CA ALA A 23 12.72 -11.36 6.48
C ALA A 23 13.12 -12.80 6.89
N ARG A 24 12.66 -13.80 6.13
CA ARG A 24 12.98 -15.23 6.38
C ARG A 24 14.32 -15.66 5.79
N CYS A 25 14.78 -15.03 4.72
CA CYS A 25 16.06 -15.33 4.07
C CYS A 25 17.25 -14.59 4.68
N GLY A 26 17.01 -13.48 5.39
CA GLY A 26 18.04 -12.70 6.06
C GLY A 26 18.53 -13.32 7.38
N ASN A 27 19.17 -12.49 8.21
CA ASN A 27 19.53 -12.88 9.57
C ASN A 27 18.27 -13.23 10.37
N ALA A 28 18.41 -14.17 11.31
CA ALA A 28 17.31 -14.58 12.19
C ALA A 28 16.74 -13.36 12.92
N LEU A 29 15.47 -13.08 12.68
CA LEU A 29 14.69 -12.10 13.41
C LEU A 29 14.03 -12.79 14.61
N SER A 30 13.92 -12.07 15.72
CA SER A 30 12.98 -12.47 16.78
C SER A 30 11.53 -12.46 16.26
N GLU A 31 10.64 -13.21 16.91
CA GLU A 31 9.20 -13.20 16.56
C GLU A 31 8.59 -11.79 16.63
N ALA A 32 9.09 -10.95 17.54
CA ALA A 32 8.68 -9.55 17.66
C ALA A 32 9.13 -8.72 16.46
N GLU A 33 10.37 -8.87 16.00
CA GLU A 33 10.87 -8.21 14.79
C GLU A 33 10.14 -8.71 13.53
N PHE A 34 9.92 -10.02 13.41
CA PHE A 34 9.19 -10.59 12.29
C PHE A 34 7.76 -10.03 12.22
N SER A 35 7.05 -10.00 13.36
CA SER A 35 5.71 -9.40 13.47
C SER A 35 5.68 -7.93 13.05
N ARG A 36 6.76 -7.17 13.31
CA ARG A 36 6.89 -5.77 12.87
C ARG A 36 7.05 -5.65 11.36
N VAL A 37 7.87 -6.50 10.75
CA VAL A 37 8.00 -6.54 9.29
C VAL A 37 6.67 -6.92 8.63
N ASP A 38 5.94 -7.88 9.21
CA ASP A 38 4.62 -8.28 8.73
C ASP A 38 3.60 -7.12 8.81
N ALA A 39 3.57 -6.40 9.94
CA ALA A 39 2.71 -5.23 10.13
C ALA A 39 3.04 -4.11 9.13
N PHE A 40 4.34 -3.82 8.93
CA PHE A 40 4.80 -2.90 7.91
C PHE A 40 4.30 -3.29 6.52
N ALA A 41 4.50 -4.56 6.14
CA ALA A 41 4.20 -5.01 4.79
C ALA A 41 2.69 -5.04 4.50
N LYS A 42 1.86 -5.33 5.50
CA LYS A 42 0.40 -5.21 5.43
C LYS A 42 -0.03 -3.75 5.20
N ALA A 43 0.50 -2.81 5.99
CA ALA A 43 0.17 -1.40 5.87
C ALA A 43 0.60 -0.84 4.50
N VAL A 44 1.81 -1.15 4.05
CA VAL A 44 2.32 -0.72 2.74
C VAL A 44 1.56 -1.36 1.59
N GLY A 45 1.25 -2.66 1.68
CA GLY A 45 0.47 -3.35 0.65
C GLY A 45 -0.93 -2.74 0.46
N LEU A 46 -1.58 -2.37 1.57
CA LEU A 46 -2.86 -1.66 1.52
C LEU A 46 -2.69 -0.23 1.00
N ALA A 47 -1.68 0.51 1.45
CA ALA A 47 -1.41 1.86 1.00
C ALA A 47 -1.18 1.92 -0.51
N PHE A 48 -0.49 0.92 -1.07
CA PHE A 48 -0.27 0.81 -2.51
C PHE A 48 -1.60 0.78 -3.27
N GLN A 49 -2.55 -0.05 -2.86
CA GLN A 49 -3.86 -0.14 -3.52
C GLN A 49 -4.63 1.18 -3.41
N VAL A 50 -4.67 1.79 -2.23
CA VAL A 50 -5.36 3.08 -2.03
C VAL A 50 -4.77 4.17 -2.93
N VAL A 51 -3.44 4.22 -3.05
CA VAL A 51 -2.76 5.20 -3.91
C VAL A 51 -3.02 4.90 -5.39
N ASP A 52 -3.05 3.63 -5.80
CA ASP A 52 -3.40 3.22 -7.17
C ASP A 52 -4.80 3.74 -7.55
N ASP A 53 -5.80 3.49 -6.69
CA ASP A 53 -7.16 3.95 -6.89
C ASP A 53 -7.26 5.49 -6.96
N VAL A 54 -6.46 6.21 -6.14
CA VAL A 54 -6.37 7.67 -6.18
C VAL A 54 -5.78 8.15 -7.50
N LEU A 55 -4.69 7.53 -7.97
CA LEU A 55 -4.05 7.89 -9.22
C LEU A 55 -4.97 7.63 -10.41
N ASP A 56 -5.68 6.51 -10.44
CA ASP A 56 -6.62 6.18 -11.50
C ASP A 56 -7.82 7.14 -11.53
N ALA A 57 -8.24 7.67 -10.37
CA ALA A 57 -9.29 8.68 -10.27
C ALA A 57 -8.82 10.09 -10.66
N GLU A 58 -7.55 10.44 -10.43
CA GLU A 58 -7.00 11.77 -10.75
C GLU A 58 -6.38 11.87 -12.14
N ALA A 59 -6.10 10.75 -12.80
CA ALA A 59 -5.45 10.74 -14.09
C ALA A 59 -6.28 11.50 -15.13
N PRO A 60 -5.69 12.51 -15.82
CA PRO A 60 -6.31 13.10 -16.99
C PRO A 60 -6.49 12.03 -18.05
N THR A 61 -7.63 12.04 -18.76
CA THR A 61 -7.96 11.10 -19.84
C THR A 61 -6.87 10.95 -20.91
N ALA A 62 -5.95 11.93 -21.01
CA ALA A 62 -4.82 11.94 -21.93
C ALA A 62 -3.56 11.17 -21.49
N THR A 63 -3.31 10.98 -20.19
CA THR A 63 -2.00 10.48 -19.69
C THR A 63 -1.93 8.94 -19.59
N LEU A 64 -3.07 8.25 -19.54
CA LEU A 64 -3.11 6.78 -19.35
C LEU A 64 -3.45 5.96 -20.61
N GLY A 65 -3.74 6.58 -21.76
CA GLY A 65 -4.20 5.85 -22.96
C GLY A 65 -5.49 5.06 -22.75
N LYS A 66 -6.25 5.36 -21.69
CA LYS A 66 -7.56 4.79 -21.32
C LYS A 66 -8.42 5.91 -20.75
N THR A 67 -9.71 5.87 -21.06
CA THR A 67 -10.74 6.76 -20.49
C THR A 67 -10.60 6.81 -18.97
N ALA A 68 -10.45 8.00 -18.40
CA ALA A 68 -10.50 8.19 -16.96
C ALA A 68 -11.83 7.62 -16.42
N GLY A 69 -11.79 6.84 -15.33
CA GLY A 69 -12.98 6.20 -14.75
C GLY A 69 -13.28 4.78 -15.23
N LYS A 70 -12.33 4.08 -15.87
CA LYS A 70 -12.53 2.69 -16.36
C LYS A 70 -13.00 1.71 -15.27
N ASP A 71 -12.63 1.94 -14.01
CA ASP A 71 -13.06 1.10 -12.88
C ASP A 71 -14.47 1.43 -12.40
N ALA A 72 -14.89 2.70 -12.48
CA ALA A 72 -16.28 3.10 -12.27
C ALA A 72 -17.19 2.53 -13.37
N GLU A 73 -16.70 2.48 -14.62
CA GLU A 73 -17.41 1.87 -15.75
C GLU A 73 -17.56 0.35 -15.65
N GLN A 74 -16.71 -0.34 -14.88
CA GLN A 74 -16.76 -1.80 -14.68
C GLN A 74 -17.53 -2.23 -13.42
N GLY A 75 -18.10 -1.29 -12.65
CA GLY A 75 -18.87 -1.59 -11.46
C GLY A 75 -18.05 -2.24 -10.33
N LYS A 76 -16.72 -2.10 -10.36
CA LYS A 76 -15.85 -2.55 -9.26
C LYS A 76 -15.66 -1.42 -8.26
N PRO A 77 -16.13 -1.58 -7.02
CA PRO A 77 -15.85 -0.61 -5.98
C PRO A 77 -14.34 -0.41 -5.78
N THR A 78 -13.92 0.83 -5.67
CA THR A 78 -12.55 1.25 -5.32
C THR A 78 -12.58 1.97 -3.98
N TYR A 79 -11.41 2.21 -3.37
CA TYR A 79 -11.32 3.05 -2.18
C TYR A 79 -11.92 4.43 -2.47
N VAL A 80 -11.55 5.05 -3.60
CA VAL A 80 -12.07 6.37 -3.98
C VAL A 80 -13.59 6.35 -4.18
N SER A 81 -14.15 5.35 -4.85
CA SER A 81 -15.60 5.28 -5.08
C SER A 81 -16.39 5.02 -3.78
N THR A 82 -15.77 4.39 -2.78
CA THR A 82 -16.42 3.98 -1.54
C THR A 82 -16.40 5.06 -0.47
N MET A 83 -15.27 5.76 -0.28
CA MET A 83 -15.10 6.75 0.79
C MET A 83 -14.85 8.18 0.31
N GLY A 84 -14.64 8.39 -0.99
CA GLY A 84 -14.26 9.67 -1.56
C GLY A 84 -12.76 9.90 -1.59
N ILE A 85 -12.31 10.73 -2.52
CA ILE A 85 -10.88 10.95 -2.80
C ILE A 85 -10.11 11.58 -1.62
N VAL A 86 -10.75 12.48 -0.88
CA VAL A 86 -10.13 13.16 0.27
C VAL A 86 -9.83 12.16 1.38
N GLN A 87 -10.80 11.29 1.67
CA GLN A 87 -10.70 10.23 2.66
C GLN A 87 -9.71 9.14 2.22
N ALA A 88 -9.70 8.76 0.94
CA ALA A 88 -8.72 7.83 0.40
C ALA A 88 -7.28 8.36 0.55
N LYS A 89 -7.05 9.65 0.25
CA LYS A 89 -5.75 10.30 0.48
C LYS A 89 -5.37 10.37 1.96
N ALA A 90 -6.33 10.56 2.86
CA ALA A 90 -6.09 10.52 4.30
C ALA A 90 -5.70 9.11 4.76
N LEU A 91 -6.43 8.09 4.32
CA LEU A 91 -6.13 6.69 4.60
C LEU A 91 -4.72 6.30 4.13
N ALA A 92 -4.31 6.71 2.93
CA ALA A 92 -2.95 6.46 2.44
C ALA A 92 -1.87 7.06 3.35
N ARG A 93 -2.09 8.27 3.89
CA ARG A 93 -1.19 8.90 4.87
C ARG A 93 -1.17 8.14 6.19
N ASP A 94 -2.33 7.74 6.70
CA ASP A 94 -2.43 7.00 7.96
C ASP A 94 -1.72 5.64 7.86
N LEU A 95 -1.87 4.95 6.72
CA LEU A 95 -1.21 3.68 6.45
C LEU A 95 0.31 3.84 6.33
N ARG A 96 0.79 4.94 5.73
CA ARG A 96 2.21 5.30 5.72
C ARG A 96 2.73 5.42 7.15
N GLU A 97 2.04 6.16 8.00
CA GLU A 97 2.47 6.33 9.38
C GLU A 97 2.44 5.02 10.17
N GLN A 98 1.44 4.16 9.94
CA GLN A 98 1.39 2.83 10.54
C GLN A 98 2.60 1.99 10.13
N ALA A 99 2.96 2.02 8.84
CA ALA A 99 4.15 1.35 8.33
C ALA A 99 5.42 1.88 9.01
N LEU A 100 5.61 3.20 9.07
CA LEU A 100 6.77 3.82 9.72
C LEU A 100 6.85 3.49 11.21
N ARG A 101 5.73 3.52 11.93
CA ARG A 101 5.66 3.12 13.36
C ARG A 101 6.04 1.66 13.56
N ALA A 102 5.63 0.77 12.64
CA ALA A 102 5.94 -0.65 12.75
C ALA A 102 7.47 -0.91 12.69
N ILE A 103 8.17 -0.18 11.82
CA ILE A 103 9.62 -0.34 11.62
C ILE A 103 10.50 0.58 12.46
N ALA A 104 9.94 1.55 13.18
CA ALA A 104 10.70 2.50 13.99
C ALA A 104 11.73 1.83 14.94
N PRO A 105 11.44 0.69 15.59
CA PRO A 105 12.42 0.02 16.46
C PRO A 105 13.64 -0.57 15.74
N PHE A 106 13.61 -0.72 14.41
CA PHE A 106 14.78 -1.14 13.65
C PHE A 106 15.82 -0.01 13.49
N GLY A 107 15.47 1.24 13.83
CA GLY A 107 16.35 2.40 13.64
C GLY A 107 16.84 2.50 12.19
N ASP A 108 18.13 2.76 12.02
CA ASP A 108 18.76 2.91 10.70
C ASP A 108 18.63 1.67 9.81
N ARG A 109 18.51 0.47 10.40
CA ARG A 109 18.27 -0.77 9.63
C ARG A 109 16.93 -0.76 8.91
N GLY A 110 15.95 0.01 9.40
CA GLY A 110 14.63 0.21 8.79
C GLY A 110 14.60 1.27 7.69
N ALA A 111 15.68 2.03 7.47
CA ALA A 111 15.65 3.22 6.60
C ALA A 111 15.19 2.92 5.17
N ARG A 112 15.61 1.80 4.58
CA ARG A 112 15.17 1.41 3.22
C ARG A 112 13.69 1.09 3.14
N LEU A 113 13.12 0.50 4.20
CA LEU A 113 11.68 0.22 4.29
C LEU A 113 10.89 1.52 4.45
N ALA A 114 11.41 2.48 5.23
CA ALA A 114 10.79 3.80 5.35
C ALA A 114 10.77 4.55 4.01
N GLN A 115 11.90 4.56 3.29
CA GLN A 115 11.99 5.13 1.94
C GLN A 115 11.01 4.49 0.96
N LEU A 116 10.80 3.18 1.06
CA LEU A 116 9.83 2.46 0.22
C LEU A 116 8.39 2.87 0.54
N ALA A 117 8.03 2.98 1.82
CA ALA A 117 6.70 3.45 2.22
C ALA A 117 6.44 4.89 1.74
N ASP A 118 7.45 5.76 1.85
CA ASP A 118 7.40 7.13 1.33
C ASP A 118 7.22 7.14 -0.19
N PHE A 119 8.01 6.35 -0.91
CA PHE A 119 7.92 6.24 -2.36
C PHE A 119 6.52 5.80 -2.80
N ILE A 120 5.94 4.79 -2.14
CA ILE A 120 4.61 4.27 -2.49
C ILE A 120 3.51 5.32 -2.27
N VAL A 121 3.56 6.06 -1.17
CA VAL A 121 2.48 6.98 -0.78
C VAL A 121 2.63 8.38 -1.37
N LEU A 122 3.86 8.83 -1.61
CA LEU A 122 4.14 10.18 -2.10
C LEU A 122 4.40 10.24 -3.61
N ARG A 123 4.32 9.12 -4.33
CA ARG A 123 4.49 9.11 -5.80
C ARG A 123 3.48 10.06 -6.45
N LYS A 124 3.99 10.96 -7.30
CA LYS A 124 3.22 11.75 -8.26
C LYS A 124 3.65 11.30 -9.66
N PHE A 125 2.71 11.00 -10.53
CA PHE A 125 2.95 10.77 -11.97
C PHE A 125 2.56 12.01 -12.75
#